data_AF-A0A6L4ZJQ0-F1
#
_entry.id   AF-A0A6L4ZJQ0-F1
#
_cell.length_a   1.000
_cell.length_b   1.000
_cell.length_c   1.000
_cell.angle_alpha   90.00
_cell.angle_beta   90.00
_cell.angle_gamma   90.00
#
_symmetry.space_group_name_H-M   'P 1'
#
loop_
_entity.id
_entity.type
_entity.pdbx_description
1 polymer ?
#
loop_
_entity_poly.entity_id
_entity_poly.type
_entity_poly.pdbx_seq_one_letter_code
_entity_poly.pdbx_strand_id
1 'polypeptide(L)'
;MVRAFTDFRLNPEWFLEKYAQGTLEKELKLVPNTLTSLFPYTSDFIKDLEKHWQLFHGSYFKRIQSPPVPIVSKRAFGTDLRESILSAHFTSRYLGLKRFLLSQQKKRKIAIFGGSFNPVGKHHRQIAENLIEHFDLIVIVPCGIRTDKFSVGAISLEHRREIVKRGFEGLEKVEFDFFDLDNDTYTPNYLLDERYQQRFPNEKVWYVVGGDIITGGRDKKSEIHRVWQHGEEIWQNLNFLVIVRPGYLVEPTDLPKFTQVMEIENLFGSGSLIREYLAERKPIDELVVPSVAEYINQHKLYQK
;
A
#
# COMPACT_ATOMS: atom_id res chain seq x y z
N MET A 1 -11.46 -25.54 -2.65
CA MET A 1 -10.58 -25.90 -3.79
C MET A 1 -10.04 -27.31 -3.71
N VAL A 2 -9.42 -27.76 -2.61
CA VAL A 2 -8.84 -29.12 -2.50
C VAL A 2 -9.79 -30.23 -2.95
N ARG A 3 -11.04 -30.22 -2.48
CA ARG A 3 -12.08 -31.20 -2.88
C ARG A 3 -12.34 -31.23 -4.39
N ALA A 4 -12.20 -30.10 -5.07
CA ALA A 4 -12.42 -30.02 -6.51
C ALA A 4 -11.27 -30.63 -7.32
N PHE A 5 -10.03 -30.52 -6.82
CA PHE A 5 -8.87 -31.18 -7.41
C PHE A 5 -8.94 -32.70 -7.21
N THR A 6 -9.39 -33.17 -6.03
CA THR A 6 -9.40 -34.59 -5.69
C THR A 6 -10.63 -35.33 -6.22
N ASP A 7 -11.83 -34.83 -5.94
CA ASP A 7 -13.08 -35.56 -6.15
C ASP A 7 -13.61 -35.33 -7.57
N PHE A 8 -13.45 -34.11 -8.09
CA PHE A 8 -14.02 -33.68 -9.36
C PHE A 8 -12.98 -33.55 -10.49
N ARG A 9 -11.70 -33.76 -10.20
CA ARG A 9 -10.58 -33.73 -11.16
C ARG A 9 -10.51 -32.43 -11.97
N LEU A 10 -10.93 -31.33 -11.35
CA LEU A 10 -10.85 -30.01 -11.96
C LEU A 10 -9.42 -29.50 -11.83
N ASN A 11 -8.90 -28.89 -12.88
CA ASN A 11 -7.55 -28.33 -12.91
C ASN A 11 -7.60 -26.79 -12.78
N PRO A 12 -6.48 -26.10 -12.51
CA PRO A 12 -6.45 -24.65 -12.39
C PRO A 12 -6.96 -23.91 -13.64
N GLU A 13 -6.77 -24.49 -14.83
CA GLU A 13 -7.27 -23.94 -16.10
C GLU A 13 -8.79 -23.82 -16.08
N TRP A 14 -9.51 -24.88 -15.71
CA TRP A 14 -10.96 -24.86 -15.60
C TRP A 14 -11.44 -23.78 -14.62
N PHE A 15 -10.77 -23.62 -13.48
CA PHE A 15 -11.11 -22.56 -12.52
C PHE A 15 -10.97 -21.18 -13.13
N LEU A 16 -9.85 -20.91 -13.82
CA LEU A 16 -9.62 -19.62 -14.46
C LEU A 16 -10.59 -19.35 -15.61
N GLU A 17 -10.97 -20.37 -16.37
CA GLU A 17 -11.97 -20.24 -17.44
C GLU A 17 -13.34 -19.86 -16.89
N LYS A 18 -13.81 -20.58 -15.86
CA LYS A 18 -15.10 -20.29 -15.23
C LYS A 18 -15.09 -18.95 -14.49
N TYR A 19 -13.94 -18.58 -13.92
CA TYR A 19 -13.74 -17.26 -13.34
C TYR A 19 -13.84 -16.16 -14.41
N ALA A 20 -13.16 -16.34 -15.56
CA ALA A 20 -13.21 -15.40 -16.68
C ALA A 20 -14.62 -15.26 -17.28
N GLN A 21 -15.41 -16.33 -17.26
CA GLN A 21 -16.79 -16.34 -17.73
C GLN A 21 -17.79 -15.79 -16.69
N GLY A 22 -17.37 -15.51 -15.45
CA GLY A 22 -18.26 -15.11 -14.37
C GLY A 22 -19.21 -16.21 -13.89
N THR A 23 -18.95 -17.48 -14.22
CA THR A 23 -19.84 -18.62 -13.90
C THR A 23 -19.32 -19.49 -12.75
N LEU A 24 -18.12 -19.21 -12.23
CA LEU A 24 -17.46 -20.05 -11.23
C LEU A 24 -18.28 -20.26 -9.95
N GLU A 25 -18.92 -19.21 -9.42
CA GLU A 25 -19.77 -19.33 -8.22
C GLU A 25 -20.93 -20.29 -8.44
N LYS A 26 -21.57 -20.23 -9.61
CA LYS A 26 -22.69 -21.09 -9.98
C LYS A 26 -22.25 -22.55 -10.11
N GLU A 27 -21.12 -22.79 -10.77
CA GLU A 27 -20.56 -24.14 -10.97
C GLU A 27 -20.17 -24.78 -9.63
N LEU A 28 -19.62 -23.98 -8.71
CA LEU A 28 -19.24 -24.43 -7.36
C LEU A 28 -20.40 -24.40 -6.36
N LYS A 29 -21.60 -23.97 -6.77
CA LYS A 29 -22.79 -23.81 -5.92
C LYS A 29 -22.52 -22.92 -4.70
N LEU A 30 -21.75 -21.86 -4.90
CA LEU A 30 -21.48 -20.85 -3.87
C LEU A 30 -22.64 -19.86 -3.78
N VAL A 31 -22.76 -19.21 -2.62
CA VAL A 31 -23.65 -18.06 -2.46
C VAL A 31 -23.14 -16.93 -3.38
N PRO A 32 -24.02 -16.19 -4.08
CA PRO A 32 -23.59 -15.07 -4.91
C PRO A 32 -22.70 -14.08 -4.15
N ASN A 33 -21.66 -13.55 -4.81
CA ASN A 33 -20.67 -12.60 -4.28
C ASN A 33 -19.69 -13.18 -3.25
N THR A 34 -19.65 -14.50 -3.06
CA THR A 34 -18.67 -15.15 -2.17
C THR A 34 -17.24 -14.90 -2.66
N LEU A 35 -16.99 -15.02 -3.97
CA LEU A 35 -15.65 -14.80 -4.54
C LEU A 35 -15.21 -13.35 -4.38
N THR A 36 -16.08 -12.38 -4.66
CA THR A 36 -15.76 -10.96 -4.49
C THR A 36 -15.47 -10.60 -3.03
N SER A 37 -16.18 -11.24 -2.09
CA SER A 37 -15.94 -11.04 -0.65
C SER A 37 -14.63 -11.66 -0.17
N LEU A 38 -14.25 -12.83 -0.69
CA LEU A 38 -13.02 -13.52 -0.29
C LEU A 38 -11.79 -13.00 -1.03
N PHE A 39 -11.98 -12.61 -2.28
CA PHE A 39 -10.96 -12.15 -3.20
C PHE A 39 -11.44 -10.85 -3.85
N PRO A 40 -11.18 -9.69 -3.22
CA PRO A 40 -11.50 -8.39 -3.80
C PRO A 40 -10.85 -8.17 -5.17
N TYR A 41 -9.78 -8.93 -5.44
CA TYR A 41 -8.92 -8.79 -6.60
C TYR A 41 -8.66 -10.14 -7.28
N THR A 42 -8.63 -10.11 -8.61
CA THR A 42 -8.31 -11.29 -9.44
C THR A 42 -6.93 -11.86 -9.13
N SER A 43 -5.95 -11.01 -8.82
CA SER A 43 -4.62 -11.42 -8.36
C SER A 43 -4.66 -12.29 -7.10
N ASP A 44 -5.54 -11.98 -6.16
CA ASP A 44 -5.64 -12.71 -4.89
C ASP A 44 -6.25 -14.09 -5.12
N PHE A 45 -7.30 -14.17 -5.94
CA PHE A 45 -7.90 -15.43 -6.35
C PHE A 45 -6.88 -16.33 -7.06
N ILE A 46 -6.14 -15.79 -8.04
CA ILE A 46 -5.12 -16.56 -8.78
C ILE A 46 -4.01 -17.02 -7.83
N LYS A 47 -3.54 -16.15 -6.93
CA LYS A 47 -2.50 -16.50 -5.95
C LYS A 47 -2.96 -17.63 -5.02
N ASP A 48 -4.21 -17.58 -4.54
CA ASP A 48 -4.77 -18.61 -3.70
C ASP A 48 -4.97 -19.94 -4.46
N LEU A 49 -5.44 -19.88 -5.70
CA LEU A 49 -5.58 -21.05 -6.58
C LEU A 49 -4.23 -21.74 -6.83
N GLU A 50 -3.19 -20.96 -7.16
CA GLU A 50 -1.84 -21.49 -7.41
C GLU A 50 -1.23 -22.09 -6.15
N LYS A 51 -1.41 -21.44 -5.00
CA LYS A 51 -1.00 -21.97 -3.70
C LYS A 51 -1.65 -23.32 -3.42
N HIS A 52 -2.97 -23.44 -3.59
CA HIS A 52 -3.67 -24.69 -3.37
C HIS A 52 -3.26 -25.78 -4.35
N TRP A 53 -2.98 -25.43 -5.61
CA TRP A 53 -2.47 -26.38 -6.61
C TRP A 53 -1.10 -26.93 -6.21
N GLN A 54 -0.17 -26.05 -5.82
CA GLN A 54 1.15 -26.45 -5.33
C GLN A 54 1.06 -27.35 -4.09
N LEU A 55 0.19 -27.00 -3.13
CA LEU A 55 -0.05 -27.81 -1.94
C LEU A 55 -0.64 -29.18 -2.28
N PHE A 56 -1.56 -29.24 -3.25
CA PHE A 56 -2.13 -30.50 -3.73
C PHE A 56 -1.02 -31.44 -4.24
N HIS A 57 -0.16 -30.97 -5.16
CA HIS A 57 0.98 -31.76 -5.64
C HIS A 57 2.00 -32.10 -4.53
N GLY A 58 2.26 -31.19 -3.59
CA GLY A 58 3.17 -31.43 -2.47
C GLY A 58 2.66 -32.45 -1.44
N SER A 59 1.35 -32.60 -1.30
CA SER A 59 0.73 -33.44 -0.26
C SER A 59 0.74 -34.94 -0.55
N TYR A 60 0.78 -35.34 -1.83
CA TYR A 60 0.67 -36.75 -2.24
C TYR A 60 1.99 -37.53 -2.23
N PHE A 61 3.14 -36.82 -2.19
CA PHE A 61 4.47 -37.44 -2.10
C PHE A 61 4.60 -38.43 -0.91
N LYS A 62 3.94 -38.14 0.21
CA LYS A 62 3.97 -39.00 1.41
C LYS A 62 3.26 -40.34 1.24
N ARG A 63 2.37 -40.50 0.25
CA ARG A 63 1.69 -41.79 -0.04
C ARG A 63 2.55 -42.76 -0.84
N ILE A 64 3.65 -42.30 -1.45
CA ILE A 64 4.50 -43.10 -2.33
C ILE A 64 5.59 -43.86 -1.54
N GLN A 65 5.85 -43.48 -0.29
CA GLN A 65 6.94 -44.04 0.53
C GLN A 65 6.58 -45.32 1.33
N SER A 66 5.47 -45.99 1.06
CA SER A 66 5.16 -47.22 1.81
C SER A 66 6.02 -48.42 1.32
N PRO A 67 6.45 -49.31 2.24
CA PRO A 67 7.25 -50.50 1.91
C PRO A 67 6.55 -51.38 0.86
N PRO A 68 7.27 -52.27 0.14
CA PRO A 68 6.70 -53.09 -0.92
C PRO A 68 5.66 -54.07 -0.37
N VAL A 69 4.41 -53.66 -0.37
CA VAL A 69 3.25 -54.49 -0.05
C VAL A 69 2.61 -54.91 -1.38
N PRO A 70 2.33 -56.20 -1.62
CA PRO A 70 1.57 -56.63 -2.78
C PRO A 70 0.15 -56.07 -2.67
N ILE A 71 -0.25 -55.22 -3.60
CA ILE A 71 -1.56 -54.58 -3.57
C ILE A 71 -2.31 -54.87 -4.87
N VAL A 72 -3.56 -55.31 -4.69
CA VAL A 72 -4.48 -55.74 -5.75
C VAL A 72 -5.49 -54.67 -6.16
N SER A 73 -5.47 -53.50 -5.51
CA SER A 73 -6.41 -52.39 -5.80
C SER A 73 -5.83 -51.40 -6.80
N LYS A 74 -6.59 -51.09 -7.85
CA LYS A 74 -6.25 -50.05 -8.86
C LYS A 74 -6.19 -48.62 -8.29
N ARG A 75 -6.66 -48.39 -7.06
CA ARG A 75 -6.62 -47.08 -6.36
C ARG A 75 -5.50 -46.97 -5.32
N ALA A 76 -4.66 -47.99 -5.18
CA ALA A 76 -3.55 -47.95 -4.25
C ALA A 76 -2.42 -47.05 -4.75
N PHE A 77 -1.72 -46.36 -3.84
CA PHE A 77 -0.49 -45.65 -4.15
C PHE A 77 -0.59 -44.55 -5.23
N GLY A 78 -1.68 -43.78 -5.26
CA GLY A 78 -1.78 -42.60 -6.11
C GLY A 78 -1.89 -42.91 -7.61
N THR A 79 -2.12 -44.16 -8.00
CA THR A 79 -2.46 -44.52 -9.39
C THR A 79 -3.74 -43.85 -9.88
N ASP A 80 -4.61 -43.47 -8.96
CA ASP A 80 -5.80 -42.68 -9.21
C ASP A 80 -5.50 -41.19 -9.42
N LEU A 81 -4.42 -40.65 -8.87
CA LEU A 81 -4.04 -39.23 -8.86
C LEU A 81 -2.59 -39.07 -9.43
N ARG A 82 -2.26 -39.70 -10.56
CA ARG A 82 -0.87 -39.71 -11.08
C ARG A 82 -0.31 -38.32 -11.32
N GLU A 83 -1.16 -37.36 -11.65
CA GLU A 83 -0.80 -35.97 -11.89
C GLU A 83 -0.18 -35.34 -10.64
N SER A 84 -0.66 -35.71 -9.45
CA SER A 84 -0.17 -35.18 -8.16
C SER A 84 1.24 -35.64 -7.80
N ILE A 85 1.78 -36.65 -8.49
CA ILE A 85 3.13 -37.19 -8.29
C ILE A 85 4.18 -36.27 -8.93
N LEU A 86 3.78 -35.55 -9.98
CA LEU A 86 4.64 -34.59 -10.67
C LEU A 86 4.66 -33.26 -9.93
N SER A 87 5.66 -32.44 -10.23
CA SER A 87 5.65 -31.05 -9.80
C SER A 87 4.42 -30.32 -10.36
N ALA A 88 3.90 -29.39 -9.56
CA ALA A 88 2.81 -28.54 -10.00
C ALA A 88 3.22 -27.78 -11.25
N HIS A 89 2.53 -28.04 -12.35
CA HIS A 89 2.73 -27.38 -13.63
C HIS A 89 1.43 -26.69 -14.07
N PHE A 90 1.58 -25.68 -14.92
CA PHE A 90 0.47 -24.92 -15.48
C PHE A 90 0.53 -24.97 -16.99
N THR A 91 -0.63 -25.16 -17.63
CA THR A 91 -0.73 -25.22 -19.09
C THR A 91 -0.48 -23.85 -19.71
N SER A 92 -0.06 -23.83 -20.99
CA SER A 92 0.09 -22.58 -21.75
C SER A 92 -1.21 -21.76 -21.81
N ARG A 93 -2.36 -22.45 -21.85
CA ARG A 93 -3.69 -21.84 -21.84
C ARG A 93 -4.01 -21.18 -20.51
N TYR A 94 -3.74 -21.85 -19.38
CA TYR A 94 -3.82 -21.24 -18.06
C TYR A 94 -2.96 -19.98 -17.97
N LEU A 95 -1.70 -20.05 -18.41
CA LEU A 95 -0.79 -18.89 -18.36
C LEU A 95 -1.29 -17.74 -19.25
N GLY A 96 -1.90 -18.04 -20.39
CA GLY A 96 -2.56 -17.06 -21.26
C GLY A 96 -3.74 -16.38 -20.58
N LEU A 97 -4.65 -17.18 -19.98
CA LEU A 97 -5.80 -16.68 -19.23
C LEU A 97 -5.38 -15.85 -18.01
N LYS A 98 -4.36 -16.29 -17.27
CA LYS A 98 -3.78 -15.53 -16.14
C LYS A 98 -3.33 -14.16 -16.59
N ARG A 99 -2.54 -14.08 -17.67
CA ARG A 99 -2.08 -12.78 -18.21
C ARG A 99 -3.24 -11.89 -18.63
N PHE A 100 -4.24 -12.46 -19.31
CA PHE A 100 -5.43 -11.73 -19.75
C PHE A 100 -6.24 -11.19 -18.56
N LEU A 101 -6.54 -12.02 -17.58
CA LEU A 101 -7.32 -11.64 -16.41
C LEU A 101 -6.62 -10.60 -15.54
N LEU A 102 -5.30 -10.73 -15.36
CA LEU A 102 -4.50 -9.75 -14.64
C LEU A 102 -4.39 -8.42 -15.39
N SER A 103 -4.42 -8.41 -16.73
CA SER A 103 -4.38 -7.16 -17.50
C SER A 103 -5.70 -6.39 -17.47
N GLN A 104 -6.82 -7.09 -17.28
CA GLN A 104 -8.16 -6.48 -17.11
C GLN A 104 -8.41 -5.99 -15.68
N GLN A 105 -7.55 -6.37 -14.72
CA GLN A 105 -7.74 -6.02 -13.33
C GLN A 105 -7.47 -4.52 -13.09
N LYS A 106 -8.40 -3.85 -12.43
CA LYS A 106 -8.21 -2.48 -11.97
C LYS A 106 -7.03 -2.46 -10.97
N LYS A 107 -5.94 -1.79 -11.34
CA LYS A 107 -4.80 -1.58 -10.44
C LYS A 107 -5.23 -0.79 -9.21
N ARG A 108 -4.82 -1.24 -8.02
CA ARG A 108 -4.99 -0.49 -6.78
C ARG A 108 -4.29 0.86 -6.89
N LYS A 109 -4.89 1.88 -6.29
CA LYS A 109 -4.24 3.18 -6.07
C LYS A 109 -3.69 3.23 -4.66
N ILE A 110 -2.39 3.38 -4.55
CA ILE A 110 -1.66 3.48 -3.29
C ILE A 110 -1.18 4.91 -3.12
N ALA A 111 -1.54 5.56 -2.02
CA ALA A 111 -1.04 6.88 -1.67
C ALA A 111 0.14 6.75 -0.71
N ILE A 112 1.31 7.28 -1.08
CA ILE A 112 2.46 7.45 -0.21
C ILE A 112 2.37 8.85 0.38
N PHE A 113 1.98 8.93 1.64
CA PHE A 113 1.84 10.20 2.35
C PHE A 113 3.04 10.42 3.27
N GLY A 114 4.07 11.02 2.68
CA GLY A 114 5.32 11.34 3.36
C GLY A 114 5.27 12.68 4.09
N GLY A 115 5.96 12.76 5.22
CA GLY A 115 6.07 14.01 5.97
C GLY A 115 7.01 13.93 7.14
N SER A 116 7.49 15.09 7.61
CA SER A 116 8.28 15.14 8.85
C SER A 116 7.46 14.80 10.09
N PHE A 117 6.13 15.00 10.03
CA PHE A 117 5.16 14.77 11.12
C PHE A 117 5.68 15.13 12.52
N ASN A 118 6.24 16.34 12.66
CA ASN A 118 6.93 16.77 13.87
C ASN A 118 6.32 18.04 14.50
N PRO A 119 5.15 17.96 15.15
CA PRO A 119 4.29 16.78 15.28
C PRO A 119 3.30 16.65 14.12
N VAL A 120 2.62 15.49 14.05
CA VAL A 120 1.39 15.34 13.26
C VAL A 120 0.30 16.25 13.84
N GLY A 121 -0.64 16.71 13.01
CA GLY A 121 -1.72 17.60 13.41
C GLY A 121 -3.00 17.31 12.66
N LYS A 122 -4.09 17.98 13.01
CA LYS A 122 -5.41 17.80 12.37
C LYS A 122 -5.36 18.01 10.87
N HIS A 123 -4.58 18.97 10.38
CA HIS A 123 -4.37 19.15 8.94
C HIS A 123 -3.82 17.89 8.24
N HIS A 124 -2.85 17.18 8.85
CA HIS A 124 -2.35 15.93 8.29
C HIS A 124 -3.42 14.84 8.33
N ARG A 125 -4.15 14.73 9.45
CA ARG A 125 -5.24 13.75 9.58
C ARG A 125 -6.35 13.99 8.56
N GLN A 126 -6.77 15.23 8.37
CA GLN A 126 -7.79 15.62 7.41
C GLN A 126 -7.37 15.28 5.97
N ILE A 127 -6.09 15.47 5.62
CA ILE A 127 -5.55 14.98 4.34
C ILE A 127 -5.76 13.47 4.24
N ALA A 128 -5.30 12.70 5.23
CA ALA A 128 -5.43 11.24 5.20
C ALA A 128 -6.89 10.77 5.12
N GLU A 129 -7.82 11.43 5.82
CA GLU A 129 -9.26 11.17 5.75
C GLU A 129 -9.80 11.37 4.32
N ASN A 130 -9.41 12.44 3.64
CA ASN A 130 -9.80 12.68 2.24
C ASN A 130 -9.18 11.64 1.28
N LEU A 131 -7.99 11.11 1.58
CA LEU A 131 -7.37 10.06 0.75
C LEU A 131 -8.17 8.74 0.77
N ILE A 132 -8.90 8.43 1.85
CA ILE A 132 -9.61 7.15 2.01
C ILE A 132 -10.67 6.94 0.91
N GLU A 133 -11.26 8.02 0.41
CA GLU A 133 -12.29 7.97 -0.63
C GLU A 133 -11.71 7.64 -2.02
N HIS A 134 -10.43 7.94 -2.26
CA HIS A 134 -9.82 7.88 -3.58
C HIS A 134 -8.74 6.80 -3.73
N PHE A 135 -8.24 6.28 -2.61
CA PHE A 135 -7.15 5.32 -2.56
C PHE A 135 -7.56 4.01 -1.89
N ASP A 136 -6.97 2.90 -2.36
CA ASP A 136 -7.19 1.56 -1.81
C ASP A 136 -6.31 1.30 -0.58
N LEU A 137 -5.17 1.99 -0.50
CA LEU A 137 -4.23 1.96 0.63
C LEU A 137 -3.50 3.30 0.74
N ILE A 138 -3.27 3.75 1.96
CA ILE A 138 -2.49 4.93 2.31
C ILE A 138 -1.33 4.45 3.17
N VAL A 139 -0.10 4.74 2.75
CA VAL A 139 1.11 4.47 3.52
C VAL A 139 1.62 5.77 4.10
N ILE A 140 1.53 5.92 5.41
CA ILE A 140 2.08 7.06 6.15
C ILE A 140 3.58 6.84 6.34
N VAL A 141 4.38 7.77 5.81
CA VAL A 141 5.85 7.67 5.82
C VAL A 141 6.45 8.84 6.59
N PRO A 142 6.65 8.72 7.92
CA PRO A 142 7.43 9.69 8.66
C PRO A 142 8.88 9.68 8.21
N CYS A 143 9.34 10.82 7.71
CA CYS A 143 10.74 11.00 7.34
C CYS A 143 11.65 10.95 8.58
N GLY A 144 12.85 10.42 8.41
CA GLY A 144 13.91 10.48 9.41
C GLY A 144 14.55 11.86 9.49
N ILE A 145 15.75 11.93 10.07
CA ILE A 145 16.41 13.21 10.32
C ILE A 145 16.85 13.85 9.01
N ARG A 146 16.22 14.97 8.68
CA ARG A 146 16.52 15.80 7.51
C ARG A 146 17.60 16.83 7.87
N THR A 147 18.72 16.80 7.15
CA THR A 147 19.83 17.75 7.33
C THR A 147 19.45 19.19 6.97
N ASP A 148 18.44 19.38 6.12
CA ASP A 148 17.92 20.68 5.70
C ASP A 148 16.87 21.26 6.67
N LYS A 149 16.37 20.47 7.64
CA LYS A 149 15.35 20.89 8.61
C LYS A 149 15.79 20.58 10.04
N PHE A 150 16.53 21.49 10.65
CA PHE A 150 17.00 21.41 12.03
C PHE A 150 15.89 21.17 13.07
N SER A 151 14.64 21.56 12.78
CA SER A 151 13.50 21.32 13.68
C SER A 151 13.13 19.85 13.84
N VAL A 152 13.56 18.96 12.93
CA VAL A 152 13.27 17.52 12.99
C VAL A 152 13.92 16.84 14.21
N GLY A 153 14.97 17.43 14.79
CA GLY A 153 15.60 16.97 16.03
C GLY A 153 14.94 17.42 17.34
N ALA A 154 13.76 18.06 17.29
CA ALA A 154 13.11 18.60 18.50
C ALA A 154 12.66 17.53 19.51
N ILE A 155 12.44 16.29 19.06
CA ILE A 155 12.08 15.14 19.88
C ILE A 155 12.75 13.87 19.32
N SER A 156 12.87 12.81 20.13
CA SER A 156 13.39 11.52 19.68
C SER A 156 12.50 10.90 18.59
N LEU A 157 13.09 10.01 17.77
CA LEU A 157 12.36 9.27 16.73
C LEU A 157 11.26 8.39 17.32
N GLU A 158 11.45 7.89 18.54
CA GLU A 158 10.48 7.08 19.29
C GLU A 158 9.22 7.89 19.63
N HIS A 159 9.39 9.10 20.17
CA HIS A 159 8.27 10.00 20.42
C HIS A 159 7.55 10.38 19.13
N ARG A 160 8.29 10.62 18.05
CA ARG A 160 7.69 10.95 16.74
C ARG A 160 6.86 9.79 16.20
N ARG A 161 7.34 8.55 16.32
CA ARG A 161 6.59 7.35 15.94
C ARG A 161 5.26 7.27 16.70
N GLU A 162 5.29 7.45 18.00
CA GLU A 162 4.09 7.34 18.84
C GLU A 162 3.08 8.45 18.55
N ILE A 163 3.56 9.69 18.36
CA ILE A 163 2.74 10.82 17.92
C ILE A 163 2.08 10.52 16.56
N VAL A 164 2.82 10.00 15.58
CA VAL A 164 2.30 9.64 14.26
C VAL A 164 1.22 8.57 14.36
N LYS A 165 1.46 7.49 15.13
CA LYS A 165 0.46 6.43 15.34
C LYS A 165 -0.85 7.00 15.89
N ARG A 166 -0.76 7.81 16.95
CA ARG A 166 -1.92 8.45 17.60
C ARG A 166 -2.65 9.42 16.67
N GLY A 167 -1.91 10.16 15.85
CA GLY A 167 -2.49 11.13 14.92
C GLY A 167 -3.40 10.50 13.86
N PHE A 168 -3.02 9.32 13.37
CA PHE A 168 -3.75 8.59 12.33
C PHE A 168 -4.53 7.38 12.85
N GLU A 169 -4.65 7.24 14.18
CA GLU A 169 -5.37 6.13 14.80
C GLU A 169 -6.85 6.10 14.37
N GLY A 170 -7.37 4.89 14.15
CA GLY A 170 -8.75 4.65 13.76
C GLY A 170 -9.09 4.92 12.28
N LEU A 171 -8.12 5.36 11.46
CA LEU A 171 -8.33 5.52 10.02
C LEU A 171 -8.25 4.16 9.30
N GLU A 172 -9.25 3.88 8.46
CA GLU A 172 -9.26 2.70 7.60
C GLU A 172 -8.26 2.86 6.44
N LYS A 173 -7.81 1.74 5.87
CA LYS A 173 -6.88 1.70 4.72
C LYS A 173 -5.54 2.41 4.97
N VAL A 174 -5.13 2.57 6.23
CA VAL A 174 -3.86 3.19 6.61
C VAL A 174 -2.86 2.14 7.08
N GLU A 175 -1.65 2.20 6.53
CA GLU A 175 -0.47 1.49 7.01
C GLU A 175 0.64 2.51 7.34
N PHE A 176 1.57 2.10 8.21
CA PHE A 176 2.73 2.91 8.57
C PHE A 176 4.00 2.26 8.03
N ASP A 177 4.86 3.05 7.37
CA ASP A 177 6.23 2.65 7.07
C ASP A 177 7.19 3.50 7.92
N PHE A 178 7.71 2.89 8.99
CA PHE A 178 8.63 3.55 9.91
C PHE A 178 10.10 3.32 9.58
N PHE A 179 10.43 2.80 8.39
CA PHE A 179 11.80 2.42 8.03
C PHE A 179 12.84 3.51 8.31
N ASP A 180 12.56 4.75 7.92
CA ASP A 180 13.44 5.88 8.19
C ASP A 180 13.68 6.12 9.69
N LEU A 181 12.62 5.99 10.50
CA LEU A 181 12.70 6.14 11.95
C LEU A 181 13.40 4.94 12.62
N ASP A 182 13.23 3.74 12.08
CA ASP A 182 13.85 2.50 12.57
C ASP A 182 15.36 2.47 12.32
N ASN A 183 15.83 3.13 11.25
CA ASN A 183 17.22 3.10 10.81
C ASN A 183 17.97 4.43 11.02
N ASP A 184 17.35 5.41 11.70
CA ASP A 184 17.90 6.75 11.91
C ASP A 184 18.47 7.38 10.62
N THR A 185 17.69 7.27 9.54
CA THR A 185 18.12 7.68 8.20
C THR A 185 17.03 8.48 7.50
N TYR A 186 17.41 9.25 6.50
CA TYR A 186 16.48 9.91 5.59
C TYR A 186 16.57 9.27 4.21
N THR A 187 15.50 8.61 3.78
CA THR A 187 15.43 8.03 2.43
C THR A 187 15.05 9.12 1.41
N PRO A 188 15.90 9.42 0.42
CA PRO A 188 15.56 10.31 -0.69
C PRO A 188 14.36 9.79 -1.49
N ASN A 189 13.57 10.70 -2.06
CA ASN A 189 12.31 10.36 -2.74
C ASN A 189 12.47 9.35 -3.90
N TYR A 190 13.59 9.36 -4.64
CA TYR A 190 13.81 8.39 -5.72
C TYR A 190 14.03 6.96 -5.20
N LEU A 191 14.80 6.79 -4.11
CA LEU A 191 14.96 5.48 -3.45
C LEU A 191 13.67 5.03 -2.77
N LEU A 192 12.91 5.98 -2.23
CA LEU A 192 11.58 5.70 -1.69
C LEU A 192 10.66 5.15 -2.80
N ASP A 193 10.72 5.72 -4.00
CA ASP A 193 9.98 5.20 -5.14
C ASP A 193 10.43 3.80 -5.56
N GLU A 194 11.73 3.56 -5.71
CA GLU A 194 12.24 2.22 -6.02
C GLU A 194 11.70 1.16 -5.04
N ARG A 195 11.70 1.46 -3.74
CA ARG A 195 11.16 0.59 -2.69
C ARG A 195 9.66 0.33 -2.88
N TYR A 196 8.86 1.35 -3.16
CA TYR A 196 7.41 1.18 -3.33
C TYR A 196 7.02 0.55 -4.66
N GLN A 197 7.77 0.77 -5.74
CA GLN A 197 7.59 0.04 -6.99
C GLN A 197 7.90 -1.45 -6.80
N GLN A 198 8.94 -1.80 -6.03
CA GLN A 198 9.24 -3.19 -5.70
C GLN A 198 8.17 -3.83 -4.79
N ARG A 199 7.66 -3.07 -3.82
CA ARG A 199 6.61 -3.52 -2.91
C ARG A 199 5.26 -3.70 -3.62
N PHE A 200 4.95 -2.82 -4.58
CA PHE A 200 3.66 -2.74 -5.27
C PHE A 200 3.79 -2.78 -6.81
N PRO A 201 4.42 -3.81 -7.40
CA PRO A 201 4.84 -3.82 -8.81
C PRO A 201 3.69 -3.81 -9.82
N ASN A 202 2.47 -4.14 -9.37
CA ASN A 202 1.28 -4.21 -10.21
C ASN A 202 0.25 -3.11 -9.90
N GLU A 203 0.61 -2.12 -9.08
CA GLU A 203 -0.31 -1.13 -8.55
C GLU A 203 0.06 0.27 -9.08
N LYS A 204 -0.77 1.26 -8.79
CA LYS A 204 -0.48 2.67 -9.10
C LYS A 204 -0.10 3.39 -7.82
N VAL A 205 1.18 3.71 -7.68
CA VAL A 205 1.71 4.47 -6.56
C VAL A 205 1.60 5.98 -6.85
N TRP A 206 1.10 6.74 -5.88
CA TRP A 206 0.90 8.18 -5.93
C TRP A 206 1.59 8.84 -4.73
N TYR A 207 2.35 9.91 -4.98
CA TYR A 207 3.04 10.67 -3.94
C TYR A 207 2.23 11.89 -3.55
N VAL A 208 1.82 11.95 -2.28
CA VAL A 208 1.04 13.06 -1.75
C VAL A 208 1.99 14.19 -1.37
N VAL A 209 1.83 15.35 -2.02
CA VAL A 209 2.67 16.53 -1.83
C VAL A 209 1.82 17.78 -1.65
N GLY A 210 2.33 18.78 -0.94
CA GLY A 210 1.70 20.10 -0.88
C GLY A 210 1.94 20.89 -2.17
N GLY A 211 1.01 21.79 -2.51
CA GLY A 211 1.14 22.69 -3.66
C GLY A 211 2.43 23.53 -3.63
N ASP A 212 2.91 23.88 -2.44
CA ASP A 212 4.15 24.63 -2.20
C ASP A 212 5.41 23.91 -2.75
N ILE A 213 5.40 22.57 -2.79
CA ILE A 213 6.51 21.77 -3.33
C ILE A 213 6.53 21.81 -4.87
N ILE A 214 5.38 22.10 -5.50
CA ILE A 214 5.15 22.07 -6.94
C ILE A 214 5.25 23.47 -7.59
N THR A 215 4.92 24.54 -6.86
CA THR A 215 4.92 25.93 -7.37
C THR A 215 6.24 26.30 -8.08
N GLY A 216 6.13 26.94 -9.25
CA GLY A 216 7.28 27.27 -10.11
C GLY A 216 7.80 26.09 -10.94
N GLY A 217 7.02 25.01 -11.05
CA GLY A 217 7.34 23.81 -11.83
C GLY A 217 7.58 24.09 -13.31
N ARG A 218 6.83 25.01 -13.93
CA ARG A 218 6.96 25.34 -15.37
C ARG A 218 8.36 25.83 -15.74
N ASP A 219 9.01 26.51 -14.80
CA ASP A 219 10.32 27.14 -14.96
C ASP A 219 11.44 26.29 -14.33
N LYS A 220 11.14 25.05 -13.91
CA LYS A 220 12.05 24.15 -13.17
C LYS A 220 12.56 24.76 -11.85
N LYS A 221 11.73 25.56 -11.19
CA LYS A 221 12.06 26.27 -9.93
C LYS A 221 11.31 25.74 -8.71
N SER A 222 10.55 24.66 -8.84
CA SER A 222 9.88 24.04 -7.70
C SER A 222 10.87 23.41 -6.70
N GLU A 223 10.42 23.05 -5.50
CA GLU A 223 11.28 22.37 -4.52
C GLU A 223 11.79 21.03 -5.08
N ILE A 224 10.94 20.30 -5.83
CA ILE A 224 11.32 19.04 -6.46
C ILE A 224 12.53 19.24 -7.38
N HIS A 225 12.53 20.25 -8.25
CA HIS A 225 13.65 20.47 -9.17
C HIS A 225 14.94 20.93 -8.47
N ARG A 226 14.82 21.76 -7.43
CA ARG A 226 15.97 22.42 -6.79
C ARG A 226 16.61 21.62 -5.66
N VAL A 227 15.81 20.84 -4.93
CA VAL A 227 16.22 20.23 -3.66
C VAL A 227 16.22 18.71 -3.74
N TRP A 228 15.29 18.10 -4.47
CA TRP A 228 15.19 16.64 -4.49
C TRP A 228 16.26 16.04 -5.40
N GLN A 229 16.94 15.00 -4.92
CA GLN A 229 17.85 14.21 -5.73
C GLN A 229 17.06 13.55 -6.87
N HIS A 230 17.59 13.63 -8.09
CA HIS A 230 16.91 13.18 -9.31
C HIS A 230 15.55 13.90 -9.56
N GLY A 231 15.44 15.17 -9.17
CA GLY A 231 14.20 15.94 -9.25
C GLY A 231 13.51 15.94 -10.61
N GLU A 232 14.26 16.06 -11.72
CA GLU A 232 13.69 16.00 -13.07
C GLU A 232 13.12 14.61 -13.39
N GLU A 233 13.85 13.54 -13.05
CA GLU A 233 13.38 12.16 -13.29
C GLU A 233 12.12 11.88 -12.48
N ILE A 234 12.12 12.30 -11.22
CA ILE A 234 10.97 12.22 -10.32
C ILE A 234 9.77 12.97 -10.93
N TRP A 235 9.99 14.20 -11.42
CA TRP A 235 8.95 15.04 -11.99
C TRP A 235 8.30 14.44 -13.24
N GLN A 236 9.08 13.77 -14.09
CA GLN A 236 8.59 13.19 -15.34
C GLN A 236 7.90 11.83 -15.17
N ASN A 237 8.29 11.06 -14.16
CA ASN A 237 7.94 9.64 -14.06
C ASN A 237 6.95 9.30 -12.92
N LEU A 238 6.91 10.08 -11.84
CA LEU A 238 6.06 9.76 -10.70
C LEU A 238 4.64 10.31 -10.85
N ASN A 239 3.66 9.64 -10.23
CA ASN A 239 2.32 10.16 -10.10
C ASN A 239 2.21 11.00 -8.82
N PHE A 240 1.75 12.23 -8.93
CA PHE A 240 1.59 13.14 -7.79
C PHE A 240 0.12 13.38 -7.47
N LEU A 241 -0.20 13.39 -6.18
CA LEU A 241 -1.43 13.97 -5.66
C LEU A 241 -1.06 15.28 -4.95
N VAL A 242 -1.47 16.40 -5.53
CA VAL A 242 -1.12 17.74 -5.04
C VAL A 242 -2.25 18.27 -4.17
N ILE A 243 -1.95 18.47 -2.90
CA ILE A 243 -2.85 19.07 -1.92
C ILE A 243 -2.74 20.59 -2.01
N VAL A 244 -3.82 21.24 -2.44
CA VAL A 244 -3.90 22.70 -2.49
C VAL A 244 -4.47 23.21 -1.17
N ARG A 245 -3.71 24.08 -0.50
CA ARG A 245 -4.12 24.72 0.74
C ARG A 245 -4.90 26.01 0.44
N PRO A 246 -5.88 26.39 1.27
CA PRO A 246 -6.53 27.69 1.16
C PRO A 246 -5.51 28.83 1.08
N GLY A 247 -5.63 29.70 0.08
CA GLY A 247 -4.73 30.84 -0.14
C GLY A 247 -3.47 30.55 -0.97
N TYR A 248 -3.24 29.30 -1.39
CA TYR A 248 -2.20 28.95 -2.34
C TYR A 248 -2.79 28.70 -3.73
N LEU A 249 -2.27 29.41 -4.74
CA LEU A 249 -2.60 29.16 -6.13
C LEU A 249 -1.58 28.19 -6.71
N VAL A 250 -2.08 27.06 -7.24
CA VAL A 250 -1.27 26.13 -8.03
C VAL A 250 -1.72 26.28 -9.48
N GLU A 251 -0.89 26.93 -10.29
CA GLU A 251 -1.17 27.10 -11.71
C GLU A 251 -1.10 25.73 -12.41
N PRO A 252 -2.05 25.39 -13.30
CA PRO A 252 -1.99 24.14 -14.06
C PRO A 252 -0.70 23.95 -14.85
N THR A 253 -0.05 25.05 -15.24
CA THR A 253 1.24 25.05 -15.95
C THR A 253 2.42 24.61 -15.07
N ASP A 254 2.29 24.71 -13.75
CA ASP A 254 3.32 24.29 -12.80
C ASP A 254 3.23 22.81 -12.44
N LEU A 255 2.24 22.07 -12.94
CA LEU A 255 2.01 20.68 -12.54
C LEU A 255 2.94 19.69 -13.26
N PRO A 256 3.38 18.62 -12.57
CA PRO A 256 4.01 17.47 -13.20
C PRO A 256 3.09 16.79 -14.22
N LYS A 257 3.69 15.98 -15.10
CA LYS A 257 2.96 15.29 -16.18
C LYS A 257 1.82 14.41 -15.67
N PHE A 258 2.04 13.68 -14.58
CA PHE A 258 1.06 12.78 -13.99
C PHE A 258 0.60 13.31 -12.65
N THR A 259 -0.47 14.12 -12.66
CA THR A 259 -0.92 14.85 -11.47
C THR A 259 -2.43 14.70 -11.27
N GLN A 260 -2.83 14.51 -10.02
CA GLN A 260 -4.19 14.76 -9.54
C GLN A 260 -4.12 15.90 -8.52
N VAL A 261 -5.06 16.83 -8.60
CA VAL A 261 -5.17 17.95 -7.66
C VAL A 261 -6.32 17.66 -6.71
N MET A 262 -6.09 17.86 -5.41
CA MET A 262 -7.10 17.72 -4.37
C MET A 262 -7.14 19.00 -3.55
N GLU A 263 -8.29 19.66 -3.58
CA GLU A 263 -8.59 20.79 -2.73
C GLU A 263 -9.27 20.29 -1.46
N ILE A 264 -8.79 20.74 -0.31
CA ILE A 264 -9.38 20.38 0.98
C ILE A 264 -9.86 21.66 1.65
N GLU A 265 -11.17 21.77 1.80
CA GLU A 265 -11.80 22.90 2.47
C GLU A 265 -11.36 22.98 3.94
N ASN A 266 -11.14 24.20 4.42
CA ASN A 266 -10.81 24.49 5.83
C ASN A 266 -9.54 23.77 6.35
N LEU A 267 -8.61 23.40 5.46
CA LEU A 267 -7.34 22.80 5.86
C LEU A 267 -6.47 23.82 6.60
N PHE A 268 -6.46 23.74 7.94
CA PHE A 268 -5.77 24.69 8.81
C PHE A 268 -4.73 24.02 9.71
N GLY A 269 -3.57 24.66 9.82
CA GLY A 269 -2.49 24.28 10.72
C GLY A 269 -1.21 23.84 10.00
N SER A 270 -0.12 23.79 10.76
CA SER A 270 1.17 23.27 10.32
C SER A 270 1.95 22.73 11.51
N GLY A 271 2.91 21.83 11.27
CA GLY A 271 3.83 21.37 12.33
C GLY A 271 4.59 22.53 12.99
N SER A 272 4.94 23.58 12.23
CA SER A 272 5.59 24.78 12.77
C SER A 272 4.67 25.58 13.69
N LEU A 273 3.40 25.78 13.31
CA LEU A 273 2.41 26.46 14.14
C LEU A 273 2.16 25.72 15.46
N ILE A 274 2.09 24.38 15.41
CA ILE A 274 1.93 23.57 16.63
C ILE A 274 3.12 23.77 17.57
N ARG A 275 4.35 23.75 17.04
CA ARG A 275 5.56 23.97 17.84
C ARG A 275 5.64 25.39 18.41
N GLU A 276 5.17 26.40 17.68
CA GLU A 276 5.06 27.78 18.16
C GLU A 276 4.10 27.88 19.35
N TYR A 277 2.91 27.29 19.23
CA TYR A 277 1.94 27.26 20.33
C TYR A 277 2.49 26.55 21.57
N LEU A 278 3.17 25.42 21.38
CA LEU A 278 3.80 24.68 22.47
C LEU A 278 4.92 25.48 23.15
N ALA A 279 5.75 26.19 22.37
CA ALA A 279 6.80 27.06 22.91
C ALA A 279 6.23 28.22 23.75
N GLU A 280 5.06 28.73 23.36
CA GLU A 280 4.34 29.81 24.06
C GLU A 280 3.39 29.31 25.15
N ARG A 281 3.34 27.99 25.41
CA ARG A 281 2.41 27.34 26.36
C ARG A 281 0.92 27.65 26.07
N LYS A 282 0.58 27.81 24.79
CA LYS A 282 -0.79 27.95 24.32
C LYS A 282 -1.44 26.56 24.13
N PRO A 283 -2.78 26.44 24.30
CA PRO A 283 -3.49 25.19 24.05
C PRO A 283 -3.42 24.78 22.58
N ILE A 284 -3.22 23.49 22.30
CA ILE A 284 -3.08 22.94 20.93
C ILE A 284 -4.26 22.04 20.51
N ASP A 285 -5.32 21.97 21.32
CA ASP A 285 -6.50 21.11 21.13
C ASP A 285 -7.22 21.37 19.80
N GLU A 286 -7.10 22.60 19.27
CA GLU A 286 -7.61 22.96 17.95
C GLU A 286 -6.73 22.45 16.80
N LEU A 287 -5.43 22.23 17.04
CA LEU A 287 -4.42 21.92 16.02
C LEU A 287 -4.07 20.43 15.91
N VAL A 288 -4.29 19.64 16.97
CA VAL A 288 -3.98 18.20 17.01
C VAL A 288 -5.15 17.39 17.53
N VAL A 289 -5.18 16.07 17.27
CA VAL A 289 -6.19 15.19 17.88
C VAL A 289 -5.94 15.01 19.38
N PRO A 290 -6.98 14.71 20.19
CA PRO A 290 -6.85 14.61 21.64
C PRO A 290 -5.76 13.65 22.11
N SER A 291 -5.64 12.47 21.49
CA SER A 291 -4.63 11.46 21.83
C SER A 291 -3.19 11.95 21.62
N VAL A 292 -2.97 12.83 20.64
CA VAL A 292 -1.68 13.48 20.39
C VAL A 292 -1.41 14.60 21.39
N ALA A 293 -2.41 15.42 21.71
CA ALA A 293 -2.29 16.46 22.72
C ALA A 293 -1.92 15.87 24.09
N GLU A 294 -2.63 14.82 24.51
CA GLU A 294 -2.38 14.09 25.75
C GLU A 294 -0.94 13.58 25.81
N TYR A 295 -0.47 12.90 24.74
CA TYR A 295 0.88 12.36 24.69
C TYR A 295 1.96 13.45 24.76
N ILE A 296 1.80 14.54 24.00
CA ILE A 296 2.73 15.68 24.03
C ILE A 296 2.81 16.29 25.43
N ASN A 297 1.66 16.47 26.10
CA ASN A 297 1.59 17.05 27.44
C ASN A 297 2.18 16.12 28.51
N GLN A 298 1.86 14.83 28.47
CA GLN A 298 2.37 13.83 29.41
C GLN A 298 3.91 13.73 29.36
N HIS A 299 4.48 13.77 28.15
CA HIS A 299 5.92 13.66 27.94
C HIS A 299 6.65 15.01 27.89
N LYS A 300 5.95 16.13 28.11
CA LYS A 300 6.50 17.51 28.07
C LYS A 300 7.30 17.81 26.80
N LEU A 301 6.81 17.31 25.66
CA LEU A 301 7.51 17.43 24.38
C LEU A 301 7.42 18.86 23.84
N TYR A 302 8.46 19.27 23.09
CA TYR A 302 8.56 20.60 22.47
C TYR A 302 8.58 21.79 23.47
N GLN A 303 8.78 21.52 24.75
CA GLN A 303 8.96 22.54 25.78
C GLN A 303 10.46 22.83 25.95
N LYS A 304 10.83 24.11 26.08
CA LYS A 304 12.17 24.53 26.49
C LYS A 304 12.33 24.46 28.00
#